data_AF-A0A376MEE1-F1
#
_entry.id   AF-A0A376MEE1-F1
#
_cell.length_a   1.000
_cell.length_b   1.000
_cell.length_c   1.000
_cell.angle_alpha   90.00
_cell.angle_beta   90.00
_cell.angle_gamma   90.00
#
_symmetry.space_group_name_H-M   'P 1'
#
loop_
_entity.id
_entity.type
_entity.pdbx_description
1 polymer ?
#
loop_
_entity_poly.entity_id
_entity_poly.type
_entity_poly.pdbx_seq_one_letter_code
_entity_poly.pdbx_strand_id
1 'polypeptide(L)'
;MKIRLLIPGLLVSVPAFAWQPQTGDIIFQISRSSQSKAIQLATHSDYSHTGMLVIRNKKPYVFEAVGPVKYTPLKQWIAHGEKGQIRCSPR
;
A
#
# COMPACT_ATOMS: atom_id res chain seq x y z
N MET A 1 -37.72 16.51 -42.58
CA MET A 1 -36.94 15.27 -42.34
C MET A 1 -35.84 15.59 -41.33
N LYS A 2 -35.91 15.11 -40.09
CA LYS A 2 -34.95 15.44 -39.03
C LYS A 2 -33.83 14.38 -38.99
N ILE A 3 -32.65 14.75 -39.47
CA ILE A 3 -31.43 13.93 -39.39
C ILE A 3 -31.01 13.85 -37.92
N ARG A 4 -31.02 12.65 -37.35
CA ARG A 4 -30.46 12.38 -36.02
C ARG A 4 -28.95 12.16 -36.19
N LEU A 5 -28.14 13.17 -35.84
CA LEU A 5 -26.70 12.97 -35.69
C LEU A 5 -26.47 12.04 -34.49
N LEU A 6 -25.96 10.84 -34.75
CA LEU A 6 -25.40 9.95 -33.73
C LEU A 6 -23.99 10.46 -33.41
N ILE A 7 -23.81 11.02 -32.22
CA ILE A 7 -22.49 11.36 -31.67
C ILE A 7 -21.86 10.06 -31.16
N PRO A 8 -20.75 9.56 -31.74
CA PRO A 8 -20.05 8.43 -31.17
C PRO A 8 -19.28 8.92 -29.94
N GLY A 9 -19.70 8.48 -28.75
CA GLY A 9 -18.98 8.77 -27.51
C GLY A 9 -17.62 8.08 -27.50
N LEU A 10 -16.54 8.86 -27.60
CA LEU A 10 -15.18 8.37 -27.49
C LEU A 10 -14.87 8.04 -26.02
N LEU A 11 -14.83 6.75 -25.67
CA LEU A 11 -14.35 6.27 -24.38
C LEU A 11 -12.83 6.47 -24.32
N VAL A 12 -12.38 7.56 -23.70
CA VAL A 12 -10.96 7.79 -23.41
C VAL A 12 -10.58 6.98 -22.19
N SER A 13 -9.82 5.90 -22.39
CA SER A 13 -9.19 5.12 -21.32
C SER A 13 -8.08 5.95 -20.68
N VAL A 14 -8.31 6.46 -19.47
CA VAL A 14 -7.27 7.11 -18.67
C VAL A 14 -6.38 6.02 -18.08
N PRO A 15 -5.05 6.01 -18.32
CA PRO A 15 -4.18 5.04 -17.69
C PRO A 15 -4.13 5.31 -16.19
N ALA A 16 -4.58 4.35 -15.38
CA ALA A 16 -4.36 4.39 -13.95
C ALA A 16 -2.87 4.11 -13.68
N PHE A 17 -2.16 5.12 -13.17
CA PHE A 17 -0.80 4.93 -12.68
C PHE A 17 -0.86 4.09 -11.39
N ALA A 18 -0.66 2.78 -11.53
CA ALA A 18 -0.48 1.89 -10.39
C ALA A 18 0.88 2.16 -9.76
N TRP A 19 0.93 2.23 -8.44
CA TRP A 19 2.19 2.30 -7.72
C TRP A 19 3.01 1.03 -7.97
N GLN A 20 4.28 1.22 -8.35
CA GLN A 20 5.22 0.13 -8.60
C GLN A 20 6.20 0.04 -7.44
N PRO A 21 6.18 -1.03 -6.63
CA PRO A 21 7.07 -1.19 -5.48
C PRO A 21 8.54 -1.09 -5.86
N GLN A 22 9.30 -0.25 -5.16
CA GLN A 22 10.75 -0.14 -5.31
C GLN A 22 11.47 -0.44 -4.00
N THR A 23 12.70 -0.95 -4.09
CA THR A 23 13.54 -1.14 -2.91
C THR A 23 13.81 0.21 -2.24
N GLY A 24 13.53 0.29 -0.95
CA GLY A 24 13.71 1.48 -0.12
C GLY A 24 12.45 2.31 0.11
N ASP A 25 11.36 2.04 -0.62
CA ASP A 25 10.05 2.62 -0.30
C ASP A 25 9.67 2.28 1.14
N ILE A 26 9.20 3.26 1.91
CA ILE A 26 8.75 3.06 3.29
C ILE A 26 7.23 2.91 3.28
N ILE A 27 6.75 1.80 3.85
CA ILE A 27 5.33 1.47 3.88
C ILE A 27 4.81 1.48 5.31
N PHE A 28 3.58 1.98 5.48
CA PHE A 28 2.90 2.14 6.76
C PHE A 28 1.54 1.45 6.72
N GLN A 29 1.13 0.87 7.85
CA GLN A 29 -0.22 0.32 8.03
C GLN A 29 -0.70 0.49 9.48
N ILE A 30 -1.99 0.22 9.69
CA ILE A 30 -2.57 0.08 11.03
C ILE A 30 -2.41 -1.38 11.46
N SER A 31 -1.63 -1.63 12.51
CA SER A 31 -1.42 -2.97 13.08
C SER A 31 -2.68 -3.50 13.76
N ARG A 32 -2.86 -4.83 13.76
CA ARG A 32 -3.89 -5.54 14.56
C ARG A 32 -3.42 -5.98 15.95
N SER A 33 -2.20 -5.59 16.35
CA SER A 33 -1.69 -5.87 17.70
C SER A 33 -2.43 -5.06 18.77
N SER A 34 -2.45 -5.57 20.01
CA SER A 34 -3.10 -4.90 21.15
C SER A 34 -2.55 -3.50 21.44
N GLN A 35 -1.25 -3.30 21.21
CA GLN A 35 -0.57 -2.00 21.38
C GLN A 35 -0.84 -0.99 20.27
N SER A 36 -1.47 -1.39 19.15
CA SER A 36 -1.71 -0.53 17.99
C SER A 36 -2.40 0.79 18.36
N LYS A 37 -3.47 0.71 19.17
CA LYS A 37 -4.23 1.89 19.57
C LYS A 37 -3.43 2.83 20.47
N ALA A 38 -2.61 2.27 21.36
CA ALA A 38 -1.73 3.05 22.22
C ALA A 38 -0.68 3.82 21.41
N ILE A 39 -0.07 3.17 20.40
CA ILE A 39 0.89 3.83 19.49
C ILE A 39 0.21 5.00 18.77
N GLN A 40 -0.95 4.77 18.16
CA GLN A 40 -1.67 5.82 17.42
C GLN A 40 -1.96 7.06 18.29
N LEU A 41 -2.43 6.82 19.52
CA LEU A 41 -2.74 7.89 20.47
C LEU A 41 -1.48 8.62 20.95
N ALA A 42 -0.39 7.90 21.23
CA ALA A 42 0.85 8.49 21.70
C ALA A 42 1.59 9.30 20.62
N THR A 43 1.46 8.91 19.34
CA THR A 43 2.17 9.56 18.23
C THR A 43 1.31 10.51 17.40
N HIS A 44 0.02 10.64 17.73
CA HIS A 44 -0.97 11.39 16.93
C HIS A 44 -0.94 11.00 15.44
N SER A 45 -0.85 9.69 15.17
CA SER A 45 -0.78 9.15 13.81
C SER A 45 -1.71 7.95 13.67
N ASP A 46 -2.29 7.76 12.49
CA ASP A 46 -3.05 6.54 12.18
C ASP A 46 -2.14 5.30 12.12
N TYR A 47 -0.85 5.49 11.81
CA TYR A 47 0.06 4.39 11.53
C TYR A 47 0.69 3.84 12.81
N SER A 48 0.62 2.52 12.98
CA SER A 48 1.17 1.82 14.14
C SER A 48 2.14 0.70 13.80
N HIS A 49 2.39 0.47 12.50
CA HIS A 49 3.44 -0.42 12.01
C HIS A 49 4.04 0.10 10.71
N THR A 50 5.32 -0.17 10.51
CA THR A 50 6.06 0.23 9.31
C THR A 50 7.08 -0.82 8.90
N GLY A 51 7.53 -0.74 7.65
CA GLY A 51 8.66 -1.49 7.14
C GLY A 51 9.20 -0.86 5.86
N MET A 52 10.28 -1.42 5.34
CA MET A 52 10.90 -0.98 4.10
C MET A 52 10.73 -2.04 3.02
N LEU A 53 10.35 -1.63 1.81
CA LEU A 53 10.31 -2.54 0.68
C LEU A 53 11.70 -2.96 0.23
N VAL A 54 11.80 -4.23 -0.14
CA VAL A 54 12.99 -4.84 -0.74
C VAL A 54 12.54 -5.77 -1.86
N ILE A 55 12.99 -5.50 -3.08
CA ILE A 55 12.77 -6.38 -4.23
C ILE A 55 13.85 -7.47 -4.22
N ARG A 56 13.44 -8.72 -3.98
CA ARG A 56 14.32 -9.90 -3.99
C ARG A 56 13.86 -10.86 -5.09
N ASN A 57 14.74 -11.23 -6.02
CA ASN A 57 14.40 -12.11 -7.14
C ASN A 57 13.13 -11.66 -7.89
N LYS A 58 13.03 -10.35 -8.18
CA LYS A 58 11.87 -9.70 -8.83
C LYS A 58 10.55 -9.78 -8.04
N LYS A 59 10.58 -10.15 -6.75
CA LYS A 59 9.41 -10.22 -5.87
C LYS A 59 9.51 -9.19 -4.74
N PRO A 60 8.42 -8.48 -4.41
CA PRO A 60 8.43 -7.49 -3.34
C PRO A 60 8.25 -8.14 -1.96
N TYR A 61 9.14 -7.79 -1.04
CA TYR A 61 9.07 -8.12 0.37
C TYR A 61 9.12 -6.86 1.20
N VAL A 62 8.51 -6.89 2.38
CA VAL A 62 8.69 -5.87 3.41
C VAL A 62 9.71 -6.39 4.42
N PHE A 63 10.78 -5.65 4.62
CA PHE A 63 11.73 -5.83 5.70
C PHE A 63 11.21 -5.11 6.94
N GLU A 64 10.94 -5.87 8.01
CA GLU A 64 10.25 -5.37 9.19
C GLU A 64 10.80 -5.97 10.49
N ALA A 65 10.63 -5.24 11.59
CA ALA A 65 10.98 -5.67 12.94
C ALA A 65 9.72 -6.07 13.72
N VAL A 66 9.40 -7.36 13.71
CA VAL A 66 8.22 -7.91 14.40
C VAL A 66 8.57 -8.99 15.43
N GLY A 67 9.86 -9.12 15.76
CA GLY A 67 10.38 -10.17 16.64
C GLY A 67 10.32 -11.56 16.00
N PRO A 68 11.29 -11.95 15.15
CA PRO A 68 12.54 -11.25 14.82
C PRO A 68 12.38 -10.24 13.67
N VAL A 69 13.50 -9.61 13.29
CA VAL A 69 13.60 -8.88 12.02
C VAL A 69 13.57 -9.88 10.86
N LYS A 70 12.71 -9.65 9.87
CA LYS A 70 12.49 -10.61 8.77
C LYS A 70 11.99 -9.96 7.49
N TYR A 71 11.94 -10.77 6.42
CA TYR A 71 11.29 -10.42 5.16
C TYR A 71 9.91 -11.08 5.08
N THR A 72 8.87 -10.29 4.94
CA THR A 72 7.49 -10.77 4.75
C THR A 72 7.04 -10.46 3.32
N PRO A 73 6.48 -11.42 2.57
CA PRO A 73 5.92 -11.14 1.24
C PRO A 73 4.93 -9.99 1.28
N LEU A 74 5.00 -9.02 0.36
CA LEU A 74 4.20 -7.78 0.43
C LEU A 74 2.70 -8.05 0.58
N LYS A 75 2.15 -9.01 -0.17
CA LYS A 75 0.73 -9.39 -0.08
C LYS A 75 0.35 -9.90 1.32
N GLN A 76 1.22 -10.68 1.95
CA GLN A 76 1.01 -11.17 3.32
C GLN A 76 1.11 -10.02 4.33
N TRP A 77 2.09 -9.12 4.16
CA TRP A 77 2.26 -7.96 5.02
C TRP A 77 1.01 -7.06 5.01
N ILE A 78 0.48 -6.75 3.83
CA ILE A 78 -0.77 -5.97 3.66
C ILE A 78 -1.93 -6.66 4.36
N ALA A 79 -2.06 -7.99 4.23
CA ALA A 79 -3.13 -8.75 4.89
C ALA A 79 -3.04 -8.75 6.42
N HIS A 80 -1.87 -8.44 7.00
CA HIS A 80 -1.71 -8.30 8.45
C HIS A 80 -2.27 -6.97 8.97
N GLY A 81 -2.36 -5.93 8.14
CA GLY A 81 -2.92 -4.64 8.49
C GLY A 81 -4.43 -4.64 8.62
N GLU A 82 -4.96 -3.68 9.39
CA GLU A 82 -6.39 -3.44 9.48
C GLU A 82 -6.94 -3.05 8.09
N LYS A 83 -7.96 -3.78 7.62
CA LYS A 83 -8.63 -3.59 6.32
C LYS A 83 -7.71 -3.66 5.09
N GLY A 84 -6.45 -4.10 5.24
CA GLY A 84 -5.46 -4.13 4.17
C GLY A 84 -5.08 -2.75 3.64
N GLN A 85 -5.30 -1.68 4.42
CA GLN A 85 -4.95 -0.33 4.01
C GLN A 85 -3.46 -0.06 4.24
N ILE A 86 -2.83 0.57 3.25
CA ILE A 86 -1.42 0.95 3.30
C ILE A 86 -1.21 2.40 2.84
N ARG A 87 -0.18 3.04 3.39
CA ARG A 87 0.40 4.28 2.86
C ARG A 87 1.84 3.99 2.49
N CYS A 88 2.24 4.41 1.28
CA CYS A 88 3.64 4.36 0.86
C CYS A 88 4.22 5.76 0.82
N SER A 89 5.44 5.91 1.34
CA SER A 89 6.32 7.06 1.09
C SER A 89 7.39 6.60 0.10
N PRO A 90 7.32 7.02 -1.17
CA PRO A 90 8.34 6.69 -2.15
C PRO A 90 9.69 7.32 -1.75
N ARG A 91 10.79 6.72 -2.21
CA ARG A 91 12.11 7.39 -2.18
C ARG A 91 12.24 8.46 -3.25
#